data_AF-A0A965L581-F1
#
_entry.id   AF-A0A965L581-F1
#
_cell.length_a   1.000
_cell.length_b   1.000
_cell.length_c   1.000
_cell.angle_alpha   90.00
_cell.angle_beta   90.00
_cell.angle_gamma   90.00
#
_symmetry.space_group_name_H-M   'P 1'
#
loop_
_entity.id
_entity.type
_entity.pdbx_description
1 polymer ?
#
loop_
_entity_poly.entity_id
_entity_poly.type
_entity_poly.pdbx_seq_one_letter_code
_entity_poly.pdbx_strand_id
1 'polypeptide(L)'
;MATTKDISESDKKTTRSFLNQLIDVLQQDISSSVSRRKYQVFVTGGVGPGVTSSLFQTVYDQDFTLQTANPIFDITFGLAAPDAAKGTDNPVNNAGTPNAAGIAGVASTGKDVTGKYLYRSSSLMMREKTDIYSQFSQMLLGNRSRMFRLPKDATFTTDITNQVDIDAAVFIAFKRLFARDQIKRETFAMRFYQSASYVDKTFKGGTGNGDEPSSNDADNVPNLFFTSTTGSTIYTDIGSSDSRFFEVGGQYGYLVDASAVSRAVGLMFYDSGIAVLDASRITSGSQFISGTISAMHPLGKINLGGPGTETAFKAKVIPDLVVSASIDDIVDHFCYARFGDSNLTAITFQNVTNINSSLVFCRALPDDFNYSSNPTYIDSKTDSSTSSVKGRLTIYDPALPEESQDTFTYITTIGLYDNDNGLLAVAKLSRPVEKNPGRDLTFRVRLDF
;
A
#
# COMPACT_ATOMS: atom_id res chain seq x y z
N MET A 1 32.57 40.46 13.61
CA MET A 1 32.55 39.43 12.54
C MET A 1 31.96 38.16 13.15
N ALA A 2 31.12 37.44 12.42
CA ALA A 2 30.68 36.11 12.85
C ALA A 2 31.89 35.18 12.82
N THR A 3 32.21 34.54 13.94
CA THR A 3 33.24 33.49 13.99
C THR A 3 32.67 32.25 13.32
N THR A 4 33.33 31.76 12.27
CA THR A 4 33.00 30.51 11.59
C THR A 4 34.07 29.48 11.90
N LYS A 5 33.68 28.20 11.86
CA LYS A 5 34.61 27.08 12.01
C LYS A 5 34.45 26.15 10.82
N ASP A 6 35.57 25.86 10.18
CA ASP A 6 35.60 24.96 9.03
C ASP A 6 35.35 23.52 9.49
N ILE A 7 34.50 22.83 8.75
CA ILE A 7 34.09 21.45 9.04
C ILE A 7 34.79 20.55 8.03
N SER A 8 35.61 19.63 8.55
CA SER A 8 36.34 18.66 7.72
C SER A 8 35.44 17.48 7.30
N GLU A 9 35.89 16.66 6.35
CA GLU A 9 35.16 15.43 6.00
C GLU A 9 35.10 14.43 7.16
N SER A 10 36.12 14.39 8.03
CA SER A 10 36.10 13.53 9.23
C SER A 10 35.02 13.91 10.24
N ASP A 11 34.53 15.15 10.19
CA ASP A 11 33.46 15.64 11.05
C ASP A 11 32.05 15.36 10.49
N LYS A 12 31.98 14.81 9.27
CA LYS A 12 30.73 14.42 8.61
C LYS A 12 30.60 12.91 8.64
N LYS A 13 29.55 12.42 9.27
CA LYS A 13 29.22 10.99 9.29
C LYS A 13 27.84 10.78 8.69
N THR A 14 27.77 10.02 7.60
CA THR A 14 26.51 9.55 7.06
C THR A 14 26.14 8.24 7.75
N THR A 15 24.91 8.14 8.21
CA THR A 15 24.37 6.94 8.85
C THR A 15 23.01 6.64 8.24
N ARG A 16 22.69 5.36 8.14
CA ARG A 16 21.35 4.90 7.75
C ARG A 16 20.74 4.22 8.97
N SER A 17 19.53 4.63 9.32
CA SER A 17 18.72 3.96 10.33
C SER A 17 17.42 3.49 9.70
N PHE A 18 16.90 2.38 10.18
CA PHE A 18 15.62 1.83 9.76
C PHE A 18 14.66 1.83 10.95
N LEU A 19 13.42 2.27 10.72
CA LEU A 19 12.32 2.07 11.64
C LEU A 19 11.47 0.92 11.10
N ASN A 20 11.37 -0.17 11.85
CA ASN A 20 10.49 -1.29 11.53
C ASN A 20 9.22 -1.20 12.37
N GLN A 21 8.06 -1.28 11.73
CA GLN A 21 6.78 -1.36 12.41
C GLN A 21 6.07 -2.65 11.98
N LEU A 22 5.67 -3.46 12.95
CA LEU A 22 4.83 -4.62 12.68
C LEU A 22 3.38 -4.16 12.50
N ILE A 23 2.75 -4.63 11.43
CA ILE A 23 1.34 -4.44 11.15
C ILE A 23 0.68 -5.81 11.18
N ASP A 24 -0.40 -5.90 11.93
CA ASP A 24 -1.23 -7.10 12.08
C ASP A 24 -2.69 -6.67 11.89
N VAL A 25 -3.39 -7.38 11.01
CA VAL A 25 -4.78 -7.11 10.66
C VAL A 25 -5.61 -8.34 10.97
N LEU A 26 -6.63 -8.16 11.81
CA LEU A 26 -7.50 -9.26 12.22
C LEU A 26 -8.56 -9.57 11.16
N GLN A 27 -8.98 -10.82 11.10
CA GLN A 27 -10.05 -11.28 10.21
C GLN A 27 -11.37 -10.57 10.47
N GLN A 28 -11.70 -10.35 11.74
CA GLN A 28 -12.89 -9.62 12.14
C GLN A 28 -12.90 -8.17 11.61
N ASP A 29 -11.76 -7.48 11.55
CA ASP A 29 -11.69 -6.10 11.04
C ASP A 29 -12.01 -6.05 9.55
N ILE A 30 -11.58 -7.07 8.80
CA ILE A 30 -11.83 -7.18 7.35
C ILE A 30 -13.27 -7.60 7.06
N SER A 31 -13.80 -8.57 7.79
CA SER A 31 -15.11 -9.18 7.52
C SER A 31 -16.27 -8.40 8.14
N SER A 32 -16.09 -7.76 9.30
CA SER A 32 -17.15 -7.02 10.00
C SER A 32 -17.69 -5.84 9.18
N SER A 33 -19.00 -5.64 9.23
CA SER A 33 -19.68 -4.53 8.57
C SER A 33 -19.45 -3.18 9.26
N VAL A 34 -18.93 -3.18 10.48
CA VAL A 34 -18.76 -1.96 11.30
C VAL A 34 -17.38 -1.33 11.11
N SER A 35 -16.36 -2.15 10.83
CA SER A 35 -15.00 -1.70 10.49
C SER A 35 -14.78 -1.55 8.98
N ARG A 36 -15.67 -2.09 8.14
CA ARG A 36 -15.59 -1.95 6.68
C ARG A 36 -16.58 -0.92 6.15
N ARG A 37 -16.05 0.17 5.59
CA ARG A 37 -16.84 1.25 5.01
C ARG A 37 -17.03 1.07 3.51
N LYS A 38 -18.27 1.23 3.05
CA LYS A 38 -18.65 1.28 1.63
C LYS A 38 -18.99 2.71 1.22
N TYR A 39 -18.62 3.10 0.02
CA TYR A 39 -18.91 4.42 -0.54
C TYR A 39 -19.93 4.29 -1.67
N GLN A 40 -21.09 4.92 -1.57
CA GLN A 40 -22.10 4.86 -2.64
C GLN A 40 -21.71 5.81 -3.79
N VAL A 41 -20.80 5.38 -4.66
CA VAL A 41 -20.28 6.18 -5.78
C VAL A 41 -20.97 5.82 -7.10
N PHE A 42 -21.37 4.55 -7.25
CA PHE A 42 -22.08 4.09 -8.42
C PHE A 42 -23.57 3.90 -8.11
N VAL A 43 -24.42 4.40 -9.02
CA VAL A 43 -25.87 4.18 -9.00
C VAL A 43 -26.29 3.83 -10.42
N THR A 44 -26.94 2.69 -10.59
CA THR A 44 -27.63 2.35 -11.85
C THR A 44 -29.11 2.17 -11.60
N GLY A 45 -29.94 2.72 -12.48
CA GLY A 45 -31.39 2.74 -12.36
C GLY A 45 -32.06 2.50 -13.72
N GLY A 46 -33.30 2.02 -13.70
CA GLY A 46 -34.07 1.73 -14.91
C GLY A 46 -35.12 0.63 -14.75
N VAL A 47 -34.91 -0.31 -13.82
CA VAL A 47 -35.87 -1.34 -13.42
C VAL A 47 -35.77 -1.55 -11.91
N GLY A 48 -36.90 -1.50 -11.20
CA GLY A 48 -36.93 -1.67 -9.74
C GLY A 48 -36.27 -0.52 -8.97
N PRO A 49 -35.76 -0.76 -7.74
CA PRO A 49 -35.17 0.27 -6.87
C PRO A 49 -33.79 0.78 -7.32
N GLY A 50 -33.22 0.23 -8.40
CA GLY A 50 -31.84 0.49 -8.81
C GLY A 50 -30.81 -0.26 -7.95
N VAL A 51 -29.54 -0.24 -8.38
CA VAL A 51 -28.41 -0.84 -7.65
C VAL A 51 -27.39 0.23 -7.33
N THR A 52 -27.00 0.32 -6.06
CA THR A 52 -25.90 1.17 -5.58
C THR A 52 -24.71 0.29 -5.22
N SER A 53 -23.49 0.75 -5.52
CA SER A 53 -22.26 0.06 -5.13
C SER A 53 -21.10 1.03 -4.95
N SER A 54 -20.14 0.61 -4.15
CA SER A 54 -18.82 1.20 -4.10
C SER A 54 -17.90 0.71 -5.19
N LEU A 55 -16.89 1.54 -5.51
CA LEU A 55 -15.74 1.15 -6.31
C LEU A 55 -14.62 0.57 -5.44
N PHE A 56 -14.58 0.92 -4.16
CA PHE A 56 -13.60 0.49 -3.17
C PHE A 56 -14.29 0.36 -1.81
N GLN A 57 -13.89 -0.65 -1.04
CA GLN A 57 -14.25 -0.75 0.36
C GLN A 57 -13.00 -0.48 1.21
N THR A 58 -13.13 0.40 2.19
CA THR A 58 -12.03 0.74 3.10
C THR A 58 -12.21 -0.02 4.41
N VAL A 59 -11.18 -0.74 4.81
CA VAL A 59 -11.11 -1.43 6.10
C VAL A 59 -10.42 -0.54 7.12
N TYR A 60 -11.06 -0.36 8.27
CA TYR A 60 -10.58 0.39 9.41
C TYR A 60 -10.13 -0.56 10.53
N ASP A 61 -9.32 -0.03 11.44
CA ASP A 61 -8.87 -0.73 12.66
C ASP A 61 -9.96 -0.91 13.73
N GLN A 62 -11.04 -0.17 13.63
CA GLN A 62 -12.21 -0.23 14.50
C GLN A 62 -13.44 0.32 13.76
N ASP A 63 -14.53 0.55 14.49
CA ASP A 63 -15.75 1.16 13.95
C ASP A 63 -15.45 2.48 13.22
N PHE A 64 -15.75 2.52 11.92
CA PHE A 64 -15.45 3.65 11.04
C PHE A 64 -16.24 4.92 11.38
N THR A 65 -17.25 4.85 12.25
CA THR A 65 -18.01 6.02 12.72
C THR A 65 -17.28 6.80 13.80
N LEU A 66 -16.27 6.21 14.43
CA LEU A 66 -15.44 6.84 15.45
C LEU A 66 -14.40 7.77 14.81
N GLN A 67 -14.19 8.95 15.41
CA GLN A 67 -13.17 9.89 14.94
C GLN A 67 -11.74 9.36 15.07
N THR A 68 -11.53 8.36 15.92
CA THR A 68 -10.25 7.70 16.14
C THR A 68 -9.97 6.55 15.18
N ALA A 69 -10.92 6.20 14.30
CA ALA A 69 -10.77 5.09 13.39
C ALA A 69 -9.78 5.42 12.27
N ASN A 70 -8.77 4.58 12.11
CA ASN A 70 -7.73 4.74 11.09
C ASN A 70 -7.97 3.75 9.94
N PRO A 71 -7.92 4.20 8.69
CA PRO A 71 -8.01 3.31 7.55
C PRO A 71 -6.72 2.49 7.43
N ILE A 72 -6.84 1.17 7.36
CA ILE A 72 -5.72 0.23 7.23
C ILE A 72 -5.42 -0.02 5.75
N PHE A 73 -6.44 -0.37 4.96
CA PHE A 73 -6.29 -0.61 3.53
C PHE A 73 -7.62 -0.45 2.79
N ASP A 74 -7.52 -0.24 1.47
CA ASP A 74 -8.65 -0.30 0.56
C ASP A 74 -8.60 -1.63 -0.21
N ILE A 75 -9.75 -2.26 -0.40
CA ILE A 75 -9.92 -3.45 -1.23
C ILE A 75 -10.89 -3.17 -2.38
N THR A 76 -10.55 -3.66 -3.57
CA THR A 76 -11.42 -3.59 -4.75
C THR A 76 -11.16 -4.78 -5.68
N PHE A 77 -12.03 -4.91 -6.67
CA PHE A 77 -11.98 -5.94 -7.69
C PHE A 77 -11.99 -5.31 -9.09
N GLY A 78 -11.12 -5.80 -9.96
CA GLY A 78 -11.05 -5.38 -11.35
C GLY A 78 -10.93 -6.56 -12.31
N LEU A 79 -11.39 -6.33 -13.54
CA LEU A 79 -11.26 -7.29 -14.65
C LEU A 79 -10.40 -6.67 -15.74
N ALA A 80 -9.56 -7.46 -16.40
CA ALA A 80 -8.81 -6.97 -17.53
C ALA A 80 -9.77 -6.64 -18.69
N ALA A 81 -9.56 -5.48 -19.32
CA ALA A 81 -10.38 -5.06 -20.45
C ALA A 81 -10.19 -6.01 -21.66
N PRO A 82 -11.19 -6.15 -22.55
CA PRO A 82 -11.06 -7.01 -23.73
C PRO A 82 -9.93 -6.58 -24.70
N ASP A 83 -9.56 -5.31 -24.69
CA ASP A 83 -8.43 -4.71 -25.41
C ASP A 83 -7.14 -4.65 -24.59
N ALA A 84 -7.13 -5.18 -23.36
CA ALA A 84 -5.90 -5.30 -22.60
C ALA A 84 -4.92 -6.22 -23.35
N ALA A 85 -3.69 -5.75 -23.49
CA ALA A 85 -2.61 -6.42 -24.18
C ALA A 85 -2.04 -7.53 -23.29
N LYS A 86 -2.26 -8.78 -23.73
CA LYS A 86 -1.50 -9.95 -23.25
C LYS A 86 -0.06 -9.84 -23.71
N GLY A 87 0.86 -10.45 -22.97
CA GLY A 87 2.26 -10.41 -23.34
C GLY A 87 2.59 -11.02 -24.68
N THR A 88 3.42 -10.31 -25.44
CA THR A 88 4.48 -10.92 -26.24
C THR A 88 5.83 -10.47 -25.68
N ASP A 89 6.88 -11.26 -25.98
CA ASP A 89 8.24 -11.24 -25.45
C ASP A 89 9.06 -9.95 -25.68
N ASN A 90 8.44 -8.83 -26.07
CA ASN A 90 9.15 -7.61 -26.47
C ASN A 90 8.64 -6.35 -25.73
N PRO A 91 9.41 -5.80 -24.78
CA PRO A 91 9.02 -4.62 -23.98
C PRO A 91 8.98 -3.30 -24.77
N VAL A 92 9.40 -3.28 -26.04
CA VAL A 92 9.53 -2.05 -26.84
C VAL A 92 8.27 -1.72 -27.65
N ASN A 93 7.43 -2.72 -27.93
CA ASN A 93 6.23 -2.55 -28.74
C ASN A 93 5.01 -2.92 -27.90
N ASN A 94 4.22 -1.93 -27.49
CA ASN A 94 2.95 -2.07 -26.73
C ASN A 94 1.83 -2.83 -27.50
N ALA A 95 2.17 -3.70 -28.46
CA ALA A 95 1.26 -4.44 -29.33
C ALA A 95 1.17 -5.92 -28.90
N GLY A 96 0.63 -6.14 -27.70
CA GLY A 96 0.27 -7.48 -27.25
C GLY A 96 -1.03 -7.98 -27.89
N THR A 97 -1.24 -9.29 -27.97
CA THR A 97 -2.53 -9.85 -28.41
C THR A 97 -3.65 -9.42 -27.46
N PRO A 98 -4.81 -8.96 -27.96
CA PRO A 98 -5.91 -8.52 -27.11
C PRO A 98 -6.48 -9.66 -26.25
N ASN A 99 -6.95 -9.34 -25.05
CA ASN A 99 -7.66 -10.26 -24.16
C ASN A 99 -9.13 -10.51 -24.57
N ALA A 100 -9.39 -10.75 -25.86
CA ALA A 100 -10.74 -10.96 -26.37
C ALA A 100 -11.42 -12.22 -25.80
N ALA A 101 -10.63 -13.22 -25.41
CA ALA A 101 -11.11 -14.46 -24.77
C ALA A 101 -11.12 -14.41 -23.23
N GLY A 102 -10.78 -13.27 -22.62
CA GLY A 102 -10.88 -13.08 -21.18
C GLY A 102 -12.32 -12.92 -20.70
N ILE A 103 -12.53 -12.89 -19.39
CA ILE A 103 -13.83 -12.83 -18.73
C ILE A 103 -14.67 -11.66 -19.26
N ALA A 104 -14.11 -10.45 -19.30
CA ALA A 104 -14.79 -9.28 -19.83
C ALA A 104 -15.04 -9.37 -21.36
N GLY A 105 -14.14 -10.02 -22.09
CA GLY A 105 -14.27 -10.22 -23.54
C GLY A 105 -15.43 -11.15 -23.89
N VAL A 106 -15.53 -12.29 -23.20
CA VAL A 106 -16.62 -13.27 -23.37
C VAL A 106 -17.97 -12.72 -22.92
N ALA A 107 -17.99 -11.86 -21.90
CA ALA A 107 -19.21 -11.20 -21.43
C ALA A 107 -19.69 -10.05 -22.34
N SER A 108 -18.81 -9.51 -23.19
CA SER A 108 -19.15 -8.40 -24.07
C SER A 108 -20.04 -8.84 -25.24
N THR A 109 -21.03 -8.02 -25.58
CA THR A 109 -21.93 -8.22 -26.73
C THR A 109 -21.50 -7.43 -27.97
N GLY A 110 -20.51 -6.55 -27.86
CA GLY A 110 -20.01 -5.71 -28.95
C GLY A 110 -19.48 -4.36 -28.46
N LYS A 111 -19.19 -3.47 -29.41
CA LYS A 111 -18.83 -2.07 -29.15
C LYS A 111 -19.86 -1.15 -29.78
N ASP A 112 -20.17 -0.05 -29.08
CA ASP A 112 -20.95 1.05 -29.65
C ASP A 112 -20.09 1.88 -30.63
N VAL A 113 -20.72 2.78 -31.40
CA VAL A 113 -20.06 3.71 -32.35
C VAL A 113 -19.02 4.61 -31.69
N THR A 114 -19.13 4.80 -30.36
CA THR A 114 -18.18 5.54 -29.52
C THR A 114 -17.00 4.68 -29.03
N GLY A 115 -16.94 3.40 -29.41
CA GLY A 115 -15.91 2.45 -28.97
C GLY A 115 -16.15 1.84 -27.57
N LYS A 116 -17.27 2.20 -26.92
CA LYS A 116 -17.63 1.73 -25.57
C LYS A 116 -18.14 0.29 -25.60
N TYR A 117 -17.59 -0.60 -24.77
CA TYR A 117 -18.03 -2.01 -24.70
C TYR A 117 -19.46 -2.16 -24.18
N LEU A 118 -20.28 -2.92 -24.89
CA LEU A 118 -21.61 -3.31 -24.49
C LEU A 118 -21.56 -4.68 -23.80
N TYR A 119 -22.41 -4.86 -22.81
CA TYR A 119 -22.50 -6.08 -22.02
C TYR A 119 -23.96 -6.53 -21.88
N ARG A 120 -24.17 -7.80 -21.56
CA ARG A 120 -25.52 -8.37 -21.36
C ARG A 120 -26.21 -7.75 -20.14
N SER A 121 -27.55 -7.75 -20.14
CA SER A 121 -28.37 -7.25 -19.02
C SER A 121 -28.17 -8.03 -17.72
N SER A 122 -27.67 -9.26 -17.79
CA SER A 122 -27.32 -10.10 -16.62
C SER A 122 -25.96 -9.77 -16.00
N SER A 123 -25.22 -8.79 -16.54
CA SER A 123 -23.92 -8.34 -16.02
C SER A 123 -24.05 -6.99 -15.31
N LEU A 124 -23.20 -6.74 -14.32
CA LEU A 124 -23.23 -5.52 -13.53
C LEU A 124 -21.84 -4.90 -13.38
N MET A 125 -21.76 -3.58 -13.54
CA MET A 125 -20.55 -2.76 -13.35
C MET A 125 -19.33 -3.18 -14.17
N MET A 126 -19.54 -3.79 -15.34
CA MET A 126 -18.44 -4.33 -16.14
C MET A 126 -17.46 -3.26 -16.63
N ARG A 127 -17.94 -2.04 -16.93
CA ARG A 127 -17.06 -0.95 -17.38
C ARG A 127 -16.21 -0.41 -16.24
N GLU A 128 -16.83 -0.26 -15.08
CA GLU A 128 -16.20 0.18 -13.84
C GLU A 128 -15.12 -0.82 -13.39
N LYS A 129 -15.43 -2.13 -13.44
CA LYS A 129 -14.45 -3.21 -13.17
C LYS A 129 -13.27 -3.16 -14.13
N THR A 130 -13.51 -2.92 -15.42
CA THR A 130 -12.41 -2.80 -16.40
C THR A 130 -11.61 -1.52 -16.22
N ASP A 131 -12.27 -0.41 -15.85
CA ASP A 131 -11.60 0.87 -15.63
C ASP A 131 -10.71 0.84 -14.39
N ILE A 132 -11.17 0.24 -13.28
CA ILE A 132 -10.37 0.04 -12.06
C ILE A 132 -9.08 -0.74 -12.37
N TYR A 133 -9.20 -1.89 -13.05
CA TYR A 133 -8.02 -2.68 -13.44
C TYR A 133 -7.05 -1.86 -14.27
N SER A 134 -7.58 -1.10 -15.24
CA SER A 134 -6.79 -0.28 -16.15
C SER A 134 -6.09 0.88 -15.42
N GLN A 135 -6.71 1.45 -14.37
CA GLN A 135 -6.12 2.48 -13.53
C GLN A 135 -4.94 1.94 -12.71
N PHE A 136 -5.10 0.76 -12.10
CA PHE A 136 -3.99 0.09 -11.41
C PHE A 136 -2.86 -0.27 -12.37
N SER A 137 -3.20 -0.71 -13.58
CA SER A 137 -2.21 -1.01 -14.62
C SER A 137 -1.44 0.23 -15.06
N GLN A 138 -2.12 1.38 -15.23
CA GLN A 138 -1.47 2.66 -15.52
C GLN A 138 -0.54 3.11 -14.39
N MET A 139 -0.96 2.95 -13.14
CA MET A 139 -0.18 3.37 -11.97
C MET A 139 1.02 2.46 -11.71
N LEU A 140 0.86 1.14 -11.84
CA LEU A 140 1.87 0.15 -11.45
C LEU A 140 2.76 -0.30 -12.61
N LEU A 141 2.20 -0.42 -13.81
CA LEU A 141 2.91 -0.89 -15.02
C LEU A 141 3.22 0.24 -16.02
N GLY A 142 2.77 1.47 -15.73
CA GLY A 142 2.95 2.65 -16.59
C GLY A 142 2.05 2.69 -17.83
N ASN A 143 1.22 1.67 -18.06
CA ASN A 143 0.35 1.59 -19.23
C ASN A 143 -1.01 0.99 -18.85
N ARG A 144 -2.06 1.77 -19.12
CA ARG A 144 -3.46 1.41 -18.88
C ARG A 144 -3.90 0.10 -19.54
N SER A 145 -3.36 -0.23 -20.71
CA SER A 145 -3.76 -1.39 -21.48
C SER A 145 -2.93 -2.65 -21.19
N ARG A 146 -1.92 -2.61 -20.30
CA ARG A 146 -1.12 -3.80 -19.97
C ARG A 146 -1.83 -4.67 -18.92
N MET A 147 -1.73 -5.99 -19.06
CA MET A 147 -2.14 -6.94 -18.02
C MET A 147 -1.01 -7.23 -17.04
N PHE A 148 -1.37 -7.48 -15.77
CA PHE A 148 -0.46 -8.03 -14.78
C PHE A 148 -0.12 -9.49 -15.11
N ARG A 149 1.10 -9.93 -14.81
CA ARG A 149 1.57 -11.27 -15.15
C ARG A 149 2.25 -11.95 -13.98
N LEU A 150 2.05 -13.25 -13.91
CA LEU A 150 2.68 -14.13 -12.94
C LEU A 150 3.49 -15.20 -13.68
N PRO A 151 4.64 -15.63 -13.16
CA PRO A 151 5.26 -16.85 -13.65
C PRO A 151 4.35 -18.05 -13.36
N LYS A 152 4.33 -19.01 -14.27
CA LYS A 152 3.66 -20.30 -14.08
C LYS A 152 4.34 -21.11 -12.98
N ASP A 153 5.66 -20.98 -12.87
CA ASP A 153 6.48 -21.50 -11.78
C ASP A 153 7.39 -20.39 -11.25
N ALA A 154 7.17 -19.98 -10.00
CA ALA A 154 7.90 -18.89 -9.37
C ALA A 154 9.37 -19.21 -9.08
N THR A 155 9.79 -20.48 -9.18
CA THR A 155 11.21 -20.84 -9.06
C THR A 155 12.01 -20.47 -10.31
N PHE A 156 11.35 -20.33 -11.47
CA PHE A 156 11.95 -19.91 -12.73
C PHE A 156 11.67 -18.42 -12.96
N THR A 157 12.49 -17.57 -12.35
CA THR A 157 12.33 -16.10 -12.32
C THR A 157 12.69 -15.40 -13.63
N THR A 158 13.23 -16.12 -14.62
CA THR A 158 13.70 -15.57 -15.90
C THR A 158 12.95 -16.10 -17.12
N ASP A 159 11.98 -17.01 -16.96
CA ASP A 159 11.27 -17.60 -18.10
C ASP A 159 10.06 -16.74 -18.51
N ILE A 160 10.25 -15.96 -19.58
CA ILE A 160 9.23 -15.09 -20.19
C ILE A 160 8.16 -15.88 -20.96
N THR A 161 8.44 -17.14 -21.33
CA THR A 161 7.55 -17.95 -22.17
C THR A 161 6.48 -18.67 -21.34
N ASN A 162 6.71 -18.84 -20.04
CA ASN A 162 5.81 -19.52 -19.10
C ASN A 162 5.12 -18.53 -18.14
N GLN A 163 4.54 -17.46 -18.66
CA GLN A 163 3.77 -16.49 -17.88
C GLN A 163 2.26 -16.71 -18.00
N VAL A 164 1.53 -16.37 -16.93
CA VAL A 164 0.08 -16.37 -16.86
C VAL A 164 -0.38 -14.95 -16.59
N ASP A 165 -1.23 -14.42 -17.48
CA ASP A 165 -1.82 -13.10 -17.32
C ASP A 165 -2.97 -13.15 -16.30
N ILE A 166 -3.07 -12.12 -15.45
CA ILE A 166 -4.12 -11.98 -14.45
C ILE A 166 -5.34 -11.33 -15.10
N ASP A 167 -6.39 -12.11 -15.34
CA ASP A 167 -7.64 -11.62 -15.95
C ASP A 167 -8.61 -11.03 -14.91
N ALA A 168 -8.70 -11.64 -13.73
CA ALA A 168 -9.48 -11.16 -12.60
C ALA A 168 -8.55 -10.84 -11.43
N ALA A 169 -8.49 -9.57 -11.03
CA ALA A 169 -7.58 -9.09 -10.01
C ALA A 169 -8.33 -8.58 -8.78
N VAL A 170 -7.91 -9.04 -7.60
CA VAL A 170 -8.25 -8.42 -6.32
C VAL A 170 -7.09 -7.49 -5.96
N PHE A 171 -7.40 -6.22 -5.76
CA PHE A 171 -6.42 -5.20 -5.37
C PHE A 171 -6.58 -4.88 -3.90
N ILE A 172 -5.47 -4.93 -3.15
CA ILE A 172 -5.41 -4.50 -1.75
C ILE A 172 -4.37 -3.39 -1.66
N ALA A 173 -4.81 -2.17 -1.35
CA ALA A 173 -3.97 -0.99 -1.25
C ALA A 173 -3.80 -0.59 0.21
N PHE A 174 -2.64 -0.87 0.79
CA PHE A 174 -2.33 -0.55 2.18
C PHE A 174 -2.11 0.96 2.37
N LYS A 175 -2.81 1.52 3.36
CA LYS A 175 -2.58 2.90 3.79
C LYS A 175 -1.31 2.94 4.64
N ARG A 176 -0.43 3.88 4.34
CA ARG A 176 0.86 4.04 5.00
C ARG A 176 0.94 5.42 5.64
N LEU A 177 1.51 5.49 6.85
CA LEU A 177 1.64 6.71 7.63
C LEU A 177 2.69 7.68 7.07
N PHE A 178 3.77 7.14 6.49
CA PHE A 178 4.83 7.93 5.86
C PHE A 178 4.92 7.64 4.37
N ALA A 179 5.02 8.69 3.55
CA ALA A 179 5.14 8.56 2.09
C ALA A 179 6.45 7.87 1.63
N ARG A 180 7.42 7.71 2.53
CA ARG A 180 8.72 7.05 2.27
C ARG A 180 8.83 5.66 2.89
N ASP A 181 7.78 5.20 3.53
CA ASP A 181 7.73 3.86 4.09
C ASP A 181 7.56 2.85 2.95
N GLN A 182 8.12 1.66 3.09
CA GLN A 182 7.94 0.57 2.13
C GLN A 182 7.67 -0.72 2.90
N ILE A 183 6.90 -1.63 2.32
CA ILE A 183 6.69 -2.93 2.94
C ILE A 183 8.00 -3.71 2.86
N LYS A 184 8.44 -4.25 3.99
CA LYS A 184 9.67 -5.03 4.07
C LYS A 184 9.46 -6.37 3.40
N ARG A 185 10.36 -6.69 2.47
CA ARG A 185 10.41 -7.98 1.76
C ARG A 185 10.55 -9.15 2.74
N GLU A 186 9.96 -10.28 2.37
CA GLU A 186 9.93 -11.54 3.12
C GLU A 186 9.27 -11.44 4.49
N THR A 187 8.43 -10.41 4.69
CA THR A 187 7.65 -10.27 5.92
C THR A 187 6.15 -10.33 5.67
N PHE A 188 5.71 -10.31 4.42
CA PHE A 188 4.30 -10.30 4.10
C PHE A 188 3.72 -11.72 4.18
N ALA A 189 2.67 -11.89 4.97
CA ALA A 189 1.89 -13.10 5.03
C ALA A 189 0.39 -12.78 5.08
N MET A 190 -0.39 -13.46 4.24
CA MET A 190 -1.84 -13.35 4.20
C MET A 190 -2.47 -14.72 4.28
N ARG A 191 -3.38 -14.91 5.23
CA ARG A 191 -4.20 -16.11 5.35
C ARG A 191 -5.53 -15.91 4.61
N PHE A 192 -5.87 -16.88 3.76
CA PHE A 192 -7.04 -16.80 2.90
C PHE A 192 -7.63 -18.19 2.62
N TYR A 193 -8.95 -18.30 2.57
CA TYR A 193 -9.65 -19.55 2.27
C TYR A 193 -9.89 -19.71 0.76
N GLN A 194 -9.33 -20.77 0.17
CA GLN A 194 -9.46 -21.08 -1.26
C GLN A 194 -10.83 -21.61 -1.66
N SER A 195 -11.54 -22.23 -0.72
CA SER A 195 -12.94 -22.66 -0.86
C SER A 195 -13.89 -21.71 -0.14
N ALA A 196 -15.04 -21.43 -0.75
CA ALA A 196 -16.24 -20.86 -0.11
C ALA A 196 -16.80 -21.85 0.92
N SER A 197 -17.72 -21.38 1.75
CA SER A 197 -18.37 -22.19 2.78
C SER A 197 -19.02 -23.47 2.22
N TYR A 198 -19.11 -24.47 3.10
CA TYR A 198 -19.59 -25.84 2.86
C TYR A 198 -20.80 -25.90 1.91
N VAL A 199 -20.62 -26.58 0.78
CA VAL A 199 -21.67 -27.33 0.09
C VAL A 199 -21.33 -28.80 0.31
N ASP A 200 -22.27 -29.56 0.86
CA ASP A 200 -22.07 -30.99 1.08
C ASP A 200 -21.67 -31.65 -0.25
N LYS A 201 -20.69 -32.55 -0.23
CA LYS A 201 -20.30 -33.33 -1.42
C LYS A 201 -20.66 -34.79 -1.16
N THR A 202 -21.94 -35.08 -0.95
CA THR A 202 -22.38 -36.48 -0.82
C THR A 202 -22.73 -37.02 -2.22
N PHE A 203 -21.71 -37.52 -2.92
CA PHE A 203 -21.83 -38.06 -4.27
C PHE A 203 -22.57 -39.41 -4.31
N LYS A 204 -23.47 -39.60 -5.29
CA LYS A 204 -23.67 -40.92 -5.91
C LYS A 204 -24.08 -40.84 -7.38
N GLY A 205 -23.07 -40.86 -8.25
CA GLY A 205 -23.18 -41.43 -9.60
C GLY A 205 -23.38 -40.45 -10.76
N GLY A 206 -22.29 -39.95 -11.34
CA GLY A 206 -22.29 -39.34 -12.67
C GLY A 206 -20.87 -39.09 -13.16
N THR A 207 -20.48 -39.62 -14.31
CA THR A 207 -19.13 -39.52 -14.91
C THR A 207 -18.81 -38.13 -15.47
N GLY A 208 -18.92 -37.09 -14.66
CA GLY A 208 -18.53 -35.71 -14.98
C GLY A 208 -17.80 -35.07 -13.80
N ASN A 209 -16.75 -34.30 -14.10
CA ASN A 209 -15.84 -33.65 -13.14
C ASN A 209 -16.57 -33.06 -11.91
N GLY A 210 -16.11 -33.41 -10.71
CA GLY A 210 -16.77 -33.16 -9.40
C GLY A 210 -16.83 -31.70 -8.90
N ASP A 211 -17.27 -30.78 -9.78
CA ASP A 211 -17.44 -29.34 -9.53
C ASP A 211 -18.92 -28.88 -9.52
N GLU A 212 -19.88 -29.75 -9.85
CA GLU A 212 -21.32 -29.47 -9.74
C GLU A 212 -21.89 -30.19 -8.50
N PRO A 213 -22.54 -29.48 -7.54
CA PRO A 213 -23.22 -30.13 -6.42
C PRO A 213 -24.37 -30.99 -6.92
N SER A 214 -24.69 -32.10 -6.25
CA SER A 214 -25.88 -32.87 -6.62
C SER A 214 -27.15 -32.04 -6.37
N SER A 215 -28.25 -32.36 -7.03
CA SER A 215 -29.53 -31.66 -6.83
C SER A 215 -30.02 -31.65 -5.37
N ASN A 216 -29.48 -32.53 -4.53
CA ASN A 216 -29.76 -32.62 -3.09
C ASN A 216 -28.76 -31.82 -2.23
N ASP A 217 -27.53 -31.59 -2.71
CA ASP A 217 -26.49 -30.83 -1.99
C ASP A 217 -26.74 -29.30 -2.05
N ALA A 218 -27.64 -28.88 -2.92
CA ALA A 218 -28.00 -27.50 -3.17
C ALA A 218 -29.42 -27.15 -2.67
N ASP A 219 -29.87 -27.85 -1.63
CA ASP A 219 -31.07 -27.57 -0.85
C ASP A 219 -30.98 -26.20 -0.15
N ASN A 220 -31.18 -25.13 -0.90
CA ASN A 220 -31.48 -23.77 -0.42
C ASN A 220 -30.49 -23.10 0.54
N VAL A 221 -29.32 -23.68 0.82
CA VAL A 221 -28.28 -23.02 1.65
C VAL A 221 -27.35 -22.21 0.74
N PRO A 222 -27.40 -20.86 0.79
CA PRO A 222 -26.49 -20.04 0.03
C PRO A 222 -25.08 -20.13 0.63
N ASN A 223 -24.03 -20.03 -0.20
CA ASN A 223 -22.63 -20.04 0.25
C ASN A 223 -21.88 -18.73 -0.08
N LEU A 224 -22.61 -17.73 -0.59
CA LEU A 224 -22.05 -16.44 -0.99
C LEU A 224 -21.58 -15.58 0.19
N PHE A 225 -22.25 -15.63 1.34
CA PHE A 225 -21.95 -14.77 2.50
C PHE A 225 -21.75 -15.53 3.81
N PHE A 226 -21.26 -16.78 3.72
CA PHE A 226 -20.93 -17.58 4.89
C PHE A 226 -19.42 -17.80 4.97
N THR A 227 -18.89 -17.73 6.18
CA THR A 227 -17.48 -17.96 6.48
C THR A 227 -17.07 -19.38 6.08
N SER A 228 -15.96 -19.49 5.35
CA SER A 228 -15.38 -20.79 5.04
C SER A 228 -14.71 -21.42 6.26
N THR A 229 -14.90 -22.72 6.44
CA THR A 229 -14.34 -23.50 7.56
C THR A 229 -13.18 -24.42 7.12
N THR A 230 -12.92 -24.53 5.82
CA THR A 230 -11.90 -25.43 5.24
C THR A 230 -11.17 -24.75 4.08
N GLY A 231 -10.01 -25.29 3.69
CA GLY A 231 -9.23 -24.76 2.56
C GLY A 231 -8.44 -23.48 2.88
N SER A 232 -8.03 -23.29 4.14
CA SER A 232 -7.15 -22.17 4.52
C SER A 232 -5.76 -22.36 3.93
N THR A 233 -5.24 -21.32 3.29
CA THR A 233 -3.87 -21.27 2.76
C THR A 233 -3.21 -19.97 3.16
N ILE A 234 -1.88 -19.96 3.22
CA ILE A 234 -1.10 -18.78 3.55
C ILE A 234 -0.31 -18.38 2.30
N TYR A 235 -0.50 -17.14 1.86
CA TYR A 235 0.25 -16.53 0.78
C TYR A 235 1.33 -15.65 1.36
N THR A 236 2.57 -15.85 0.91
CA THR A 236 3.75 -15.16 1.44
C THR A 236 4.63 -14.66 0.30
N ASP A 237 5.50 -13.71 0.59
CA ASP A 237 6.49 -13.21 -0.37
C ASP A 237 7.88 -13.85 -0.18
N ILE A 238 7.91 -15.13 0.18
CA ILE A 238 9.15 -15.91 0.34
C ILE A 238 9.97 -15.91 -0.96
N GLY A 239 11.28 -15.66 -0.87
CA GLY A 239 12.19 -15.58 -2.03
C GLY A 239 12.19 -14.23 -2.75
N SER A 240 11.39 -13.26 -2.29
CA SER A 240 11.35 -11.91 -2.87
C SER A 240 12.61 -11.07 -2.64
N SER A 241 13.48 -11.46 -1.68
CA SER A 241 14.78 -10.82 -1.46
C SER A 241 15.79 -11.13 -2.57
N ASP A 242 15.71 -12.34 -3.13
CA ASP A 242 16.61 -12.86 -4.16
C ASP A 242 16.23 -12.34 -5.56
N SER A 243 14.93 -12.34 -5.87
CA SER A 243 14.41 -11.86 -7.16
C SER A 243 13.80 -10.46 -7.02
N ARG A 244 14.59 -9.43 -7.32
CA ARG A 244 14.16 -8.02 -7.24
C ARG A 244 13.73 -7.51 -8.61
N PHE A 245 12.44 -7.23 -8.76
CA PHE A 245 11.88 -6.66 -9.97
C PHE A 245 11.50 -5.20 -9.79
N PHE A 246 11.52 -4.46 -10.90
CA PHE A 246 11.22 -3.04 -10.96
C PHE A 246 10.28 -2.78 -12.13
N GLU A 247 9.24 -1.99 -11.87
CA GLU A 247 8.33 -1.42 -12.86
C GLU A 247 8.04 0.03 -12.43
N VAL A 248 7.17 0.74 -13.17
CA VAL A 248 6.81 2.14 -12.87
C VAL A 248 6.26 2.33 -11.45
N GLY A 249 5.51 1.35 -10.94
CA GLY A 249 4.98 1.34 -9.58
C GLY A 249 6.01 1.08 -8.47
N GLY A 250 7.30 1.01 -8.83
CA GLY A 250 8.40 0.74 -7.93
C GLY A 250 8.79 -0.73 -7.89
N GLN A 251 9.43 -1.09 -6.79
CA GLN A 251 9.88 -2.45 -6.53
C GLN A 251 8.70 -3.41 -6.28
N TYR A 252 8.75 -4.58 -6.91
CA TYR A 252 7.78 -5.64 -6.67
C TYR A 252 8.42 -7.02 -6.48
N GLY A 253 7.62 -7.93 -5.95
CA GLY A 253 7.92 -9.35 -5.76
C GLY A 253 6.68 -10.22 -5.99
N TYR A 254 6.86 -11.53 -6.07
CA TYR A 254 5.75 -12.47 -6.22
C TYR A 254 5.21 -12.91 -4.86
N LEU A 255 3.89 -13.03 -4.78
CA LEU A 255 3.22 -13.72 -3.70
C LEU A 255 3.03 -15.17 -4.11
N VAL A 256 3.48 -16.10 -3.28
CA VAL A 256 3.43 -17.55 -3.52
C VAL A 256 2.70 -18.25 -2.38
N ASP A 257 2.18 -19.45 -2.65
CA ASP A 257 1.65 -20.30 -1.58
C ASP A 257 2.78 -20.80 -0.68
N ALA A 258 2.65 -20.59 0.63
CA ALA A 258 3.64 -21.04 1.62
C ALA A 258 3.85 -22.57 1.61
N SER A 259 2.83 -23.33 1.21
CA SER A 259 2.91 -24.80 1.09
C SER A 259 3.52 -25.26 -0.24
N ALA A 260 3.55 -24.38 -1.25
CA ALA A 260 4.05 -24.68 -2.59
C ALA A 260 4.62 -23.41 -3.24
N VAL A 261 5.89 -23.11 -2.93
CA VAL A 261 6.57 -21.87 -3.34
C VAL A 261 6.71 -21.68 -4.85
N SER A 262 6.53 -22.74 -5.66
CA SER A 262 6.45 -22.64 -7.13
C SER A 262 5.14 -22.00 -7.61
N ARG A 263 4.07 -22.00 -6.80
CA ARG A 263 2.77 -21.46 -7.19
C ARG A 263 2.66 -19.97 -6.86
N ALA A 264 2.98 -19.11 -7.84
CA ALA A 264 2.68 -17.69 -7.75
C ALA A 264 1.17 -17.42 -7.83
N VAL A 265 0.66 -16.60 -6.92
CA VAL A 265 -0.77 -16.23 -6.82
C VAL A 265 -1.01 -14.73 -6.95
N GLY A 266 0.03 -13.91 -6.92
CA GLY A 266 -0.09 -12.46 -7.01
C GLY A 266 1.25 -11.73 -7.07
N LEU A 267 1.17 -10.41 -7.14
CA LEU A 267 2.28 -9.47 -7.11
C LEU A 267 2.15 -8.59 -5.87
N MET A 268 3.28 -8.28 -5.24
CA MET A 268 3.35 -7.32 -4.14
C MET A 268 4.26 -6.18 -4.54
N PHE A 269 3.72 -4.98 -4.68
CA PHE A 269 4.49 -3.76 -4.90
C PHE A 269 4.85 -3.14 -3.55
N TYR A 270 6.11 -3.26 -3.15
CA TYR A 270 6.60 -2.86 -1.83
C TYR A 270 6.62 -1.34 -1.64
N ASP A 271 6.98 -0.62 -2.70
CA ASP A 271 7.13 0.85 -2.67
C ASP A 271 5.79 1.55 -2.77
N SER A 272 4.80 0.97 -3.47
CA SER A 272 3.45 1.52 -3.58
C SER A 272 2.50 0.96 -2.51
N GLY A 273 2.86 -0.15 -1.86
CA GLY A 273 2.05 -0.78 -0.82
C GLY A 273 0.79 -1.43 -1.39
N ILE A 274 0.86 -2.02 -2.58
CA ILE A 274 -0.30 -2.58 -3.28
C ILE A 274 -0.05 -4.05 -3.59
N ALA A 275 -0.94 -4.92 -3.12
CA ALA A 275 -1.02 -6.31 -3.52
C ALA A 275 -2.00 -6.46 -4.69
N VAL A 276 -1.55 -7.13 -5.75
CA VAL A 276 -2.36 -7.51 -6.92
C VAL A 276 -2.48 -9.02 -6.91
N LEU A 277 -3.65 -9.54 -6.56
CA LEU A 277 -3.89 -10.97 -6.42
C LEU A 277 -4.69 -11.49 -7.61
N ASP A 278 -4.30 -12.64 -8.15
CA ASP A 278 -5.10 -13.33 -9.16
C ASP A 278 -6.26 -14.06 -8.49
N ALA A 279 -7.47 -13.55 -8.69
CA ALA A 279 -8.70 -14.09 -8.10
C ALA A 279 -8.88 -15.59 -8.43
N SER A 280 -8.46 -16.03 -9.63
CA SER A 280 -8.60 -17.41 -10.09
C SER A 280 -7.60 -18.38 -9.45
N ARG A 281 -6.46 -17.87 -8.98
CA ARG A 281 -5.42 -18.67 -8.31
C ARG A 281 -5.51 -18.62 -6.79
N ILE A 282 -6.01 -17.51 -6.22
CA ILE A 282 -6.24 -17.41 -4.78
C ILE A 282 -7.51 -18.14 -4.33
N THR A 283 -8.47 -18.33 -5.25
CA THR A 283 -9.69 -19.13 -5.03
C THR A 283 -9.73 -20.37 -5.93
N SER A 284 -10.56 -21.34 -5.57
CA SER A 284 -11.02 -22.33 -6.53
C SER A 284 -12.02 -21.68 -7.49
N GLY A 285 -11.53 -21.15 -8.61
CA GLY A 285 -12.36 -20.36 -9.54
C GLY A 285 -13.58 -21.10 -10.10
N SER A 286 -13.51 -22.44 -10.24
CA SER A 286 -14.62 -23.28 -10.70
C SER A 286 -15.61 -23.67 -9.60
N GLN A 287 -15.38 -23.25 -8.37
CA GLN A 287 -16.24 -23.60 -7.25
C GLN A 287 -17.67 -23.09 -7.45
N PHE A 288 -18.63 -23.98 -7.18
CA PHE A 288 -20.04 -23.63 -7.18
C PHE A 288 -20.37 -22.55 -6.13
N ILE A 289 -21.15 -21.55 -6.54
CA ILE A 289 -21.63 -20.50 -5.66
C ILE A 289 -23.14 -20.29 -5.80
N SER A 290 -23.80 -20.03 -4.67
CA SER A 290 -25.22 -19.72 -4.62
C SER A 290 -25.51 -18.63 -3.61
N GLY A 291 -26.45 -17.74 -3.95
CA GLY A 291 -26.84 -16.64 -3.08
C GLY A 291 -27.54 -15.52 -3.82
N THR A 292 -28.07 -14.57 -3.05
CA THR A 292 -28.72 -13.39 -3.59
C THR A 292 -27.67 -12.31 -3.90
N ILE A 293 -27.67 -11.82 -5.14
CA ILE A 293 -26.81 -10.73 -5.60
C ILE A 293 -27.65 -9.53 -6.02
N SER A 294 -27.05 -8.34 -5.97
CA SER A 294 -27.68 -7.11 -6.45
C SER A 294 -27.76 -7.12 -7.97
N ALA A 295 -28.92 -6.77 -8.53
CA ALA A 295 -29.12 -6.81 -9.97
C ALA A 295 -30.24 -5.86 -10.43
N MET A 296 -30.21 -5.51 -11.71
CA MET A 296 -31.27 -4.71 -12.36
C MET A 296 -32.53 -5.56 -12.59
N HIS A 297 -33.29 -5.76 -11.51
CA HIS A 297 -34.50 -6.58 -11.45
C HIS A 297 -35.60 -5.80 -10.68
N PRO A 298 -36.90 -6.06 -10.87
CA PRO A 298 -37.96 -5.35 -10.12
C PRO A 298 -37.79 -5.41 -8.59
N LEU A 299 -37.18 -6.48 -8.08
CA LEU A 299 -36.84 -6.65 -6.65
C LEU A 299 -35.47 -6.06 -6.25
N GLY A 300 -34.70 -5.51 -7.19
CA GLY A 300 -33.33 -5.02 -7.01
C GLY A 300 -32.28 -6.13 -6.80
N LYS A 301 -32.70 -7.39 -6.82
CA LYS A 301 -31.89 -8.57 -6.50
C LYS A 301 -32.30 -9.77 -7.36
N ILE A 302 -31.35 -10.67 -7.60
CA ILE A 302 -31.57 -12.00 -8.21
C ILE A 302 -30.85 -13.07 -7.41
N ASN A 303 -31.31 -14.32 -7.53
CA ASN A 303 -30.63 -15.46 -6.94
C ASN A 303 -29.70 -16.10 -7.98
N LEU A 304 -28.42 -16.16 -7.67
CA LEU A 304 -27.40 -16.86 -8.43
C LEU A 304 -27.31 -18.30 -7.91
N GLY A 305 -27.20 -19.29 -8.81
CA GLY A 305 -26.98 -20.70 -8.45
C GLY A 305 -28.16 -21.42 -7.80
N GLY A 306 -29.27 -20.71 -7.51
CA GLY A 306 -30.44 -21.26 -6.83
C GLY A 306 -31.34 -22.10 -7.74
N PRO A 307 -32.15 -23.01 -7.18
CA PRO A 307 -33.09 -23.84 -7.94
C PRO A 307 -34.10 -22.97 -8.71
N GLY A 308 -34.48 -23.40 -9.92
CA GLY A 308 -35.43 -22.68 -10.77
C GLY A 308 -34.87 -21.45 -11.50
N THR A 309 -33.55 -21.22 -11.44
CA THR A 309 -32.85 -20.17 -12.19
C THR A 309 -32.09 -20.75 -13.38
N GLU A 310 -31.77 -19.94 -14.39
CA GLU A 310 -30.94 -20.37 -15.54
C GLU A 310 -29.54 -20.86 -15.12
N THR A 311 -29.08 -20.45 -13.94
CA THR A 311 -27.75 -20.80 -13.38
C THR A 311 -27.82 -21.87 -12.29
N ALA A 312 -28.98 -22.51 -12.12
CA ALA A 312 -29.20 -23.52 -11.08
C ALA A 312 -28.09 -24.58 -11.09
N PHE A 313 -27.43 -24.75 -9.95
CA PHE A 313 -26.38 -25.74 -9.70
C PHE A 313 -25.12 -25.63 -10.58
N LYS A 314 -24.98 -24.53 -11.35
CA LYS A 314 -23.88 -24.34 -12.33
C LYS A 314 -23.07 -23.07 -12.13
N ALA A 315 -23.55 -22.13 -11.31
CA ALA A 315 -22.90 -20.85 -11.10
C ALA A 315 -21.51 -21.02 -10.43
N LYS A 316 -20.49 -20.40 -11.02
CA LYS A 316 -19.10 -20.44 -10.54
C LYS A 316 -18.67 -19.09 -9.96
N VAL A 317 -17.65 -19.10 -9.09
CA VAL A 317 -17.00 -17.85 -8.62
C VAL A 317 -16.46 -17.06 -9.83
N ILE A 318 -15.79 -17.75 -10.76
CA ILE A 318 -15.32 -17.17 -12.03
C ILE A 318 -15.81 -18.09 -13.16
N PRO A 319 -16.56 -17.58 -14.16
CA PRO A 319 -16.84 -16.17 -14.44
C PRO A 319 -18.16 -15.63 -13.84
N ASP A 320 -19.07 -16.48 -13.37
CA ASP A 320 -20.48 -16.09 -13.19
C ASP A 320 -20.71 -15.04 -12.10
N LEU A 321 -20.12 -15.22 -10.90
CA LEU A 321 -20.23 -14.21 -9.84
C LEU A 321 -19.58 -12.88 -10.26
N VAL A 322 -18.35 -12.94 -10.77
CA VAL A 322 -17.57 -11.73 -11.08
C VAL A 322 -18.15 -10.92 -12.25
N VAL A 323 -18.92 -11.55 -13.14
CA VAL A 323 -19.62 -10.86 -14.24
C VAL A 323 -20.98 -10.32 -13.79
N SER A 324 -21.75 -11.10 -13.01
CA SER A 324 -23.14 -10.76 -12.68
C SER A 324 -23.31 -9.91 -11.42
N ALA A 325 -22.41 -10.00 -10.44
CA ALA A 325 -22.54 -9.31 -9.16
C ALA A 325 -21.95 -7.89 -9.17
N SER A 326 -22.37 -7.05 -8.22
CA SER A 326 -21.76 -5.72 -8.01
C SER A 326 -20.34 -5.86 -7.45
N ILE A 327 -19.53 -4.80 -7.53
CA ILE A 327 -18.20 -4.79 -6.88
C ILE A 327 -18.37 -5.01 -5.37
N ASP A 328 -19.38 -4.43 -4.76
CA ASP A 328 -19.66 -4.62 -3.33
C ASP A 328 -19.98 -6.07 -2.98
N ASP A 329 -20.84 -6.75 -3.75
CA ASP A 329 -21.17 -8.16 -3.50
C ASP A 329 -19.94 -9.06 -3.65
N ILE A 330 -19.07 -8.77 -4.62
CA ILE A 330 -17.83 -9.52 -4.86
C ILE A 330 -16.85 -9.32 -3.70
N VAL A 331 -16.60 -8.07 -3.30
CA VAL A 331 -15.70 -7.75 -2.19
C VAL A 331 -16.26 -8.29 -0.88
N ASP A 332 -17.57 -8.20 -0.66
CA ASP A 332 -18.24 -8.78 0.50
C ASP A 332 -18.06 -10.31 0.55
N HIS A 333 -18.18 -11.01 -0.58
CA HIS A 333 -17.88 -12.44 -0.64
C HIS A 333 -16.43 -12.72 -0.22
N PHE A 334 -15.46 -11.98 -0.75
CA PHE A 334 -14.07 -12.16 -0.39
C PHE A 334 -13.81 -11.85 1.09
N CYS A 335 -14.32 -10.74 1.61
CA CYS A 335 -14.13 -10.32 3.00
C CYS A 335 -14.82 -11.26 4.00
N TYR A 336 -16.09 -11.62 3.80
CA TYR A 336 -16.80 -12.50 4.72
C TYR A 336 -16.40 -13.96 4.55
N ALA A 337 -16.49 -14.50 3.33
CA ALA A 337 -16.32 -15.93 3.11
C ALA A 337 -14.85 -16.36 3.11
N ARG A 338 -13.94 -15.52 2.58
CA ARG A 338 -12.55 -15.93 2.29
C ARG A 338 -11.50 -15.39 3.25
N PHE A 339 -11.70 -14.22 3.83
CA PHE A 339 -10.89 -13.77 4.97
C PHE A 339 -11.42 -14.35 6.28
N GLY A 340 -12.73 -14.55 6.42
CA GLY A 340 -13.37 -15.13 7.62
C GLY A 340 -13.63 -14.09 8.73
N ASP A 341 -14.39 -14.48 9.76
CA ASP A 341 -14.83 -13.56 10.84
C ASP A 341 -14.22 -13.78 12.22
N SER A 342 -13.22 -14.68 12.32
CA SER A 342 -12.60 -15.03 13.60
C SER A 342 -11.65 -13.93 14.13
N ASN A 343 -11.18 -14.06 15.37
CA ASN A 343 -10.20 -13.16 15.98
C ASN A 343 -8.75 -13.53 15.63
N LEU A 344 -8.53 -14.07 14.44
CA LEU A 344 -7.24 -14.56 13.98
C LEU A 344 -6.63 -13.54 13.02
N THR A 345 -5.31 -13.51 12.93
CA THR A 345 -4.59 -12.69 11.95
C THR A 345 -4.95 -13.10 10.53
N ALA A 346 -5.38 -12.11 9.73
CA ALA A 346 -5.66 -12.25 8.31
C ALA A 346 -4.46 -11.85 7.47
N ILE A 347 -3.85 -10.70 7.77
CA ILE A 347 -2.71 -10.15 7.04
C ILE A 347 -1.71 -9.64 8.06
N THR A 348 -0.42 -9.97 7.88
CA THR A 348 0.67 -9.39 8.67
C THR A 348 1.86 -9.06 7.79
N PHE A 349 2.53 -7.96 8.10
CA PHE A 349 3.76 -7.54 7.45
C PHE A 349 4.52 -6.53 8.31
N GLN A 350 5.80 -6.32 7.99
CA GLN A 350 6.58 -5.23 8.58
C GLN A 350 6.70 -4.08 7.57
N ASN A 351 6.42 -2.86 8.02
CA ASN A 351 6.79 -1.66 7.29
C ASN A 351 8.22 -1.26 7.66
N VAL A 352 9.00 -0.76 6.69
CA VAL A 352 10.35 -0.27 6.90
C VAL A 352 10.52 1.14 6.33
N THR A 353 10.74 2.11 7.21
CA THR A 353 11.11 3.46 6.79
C THR A 353 12.62 3.62 6.87
N ASN A 354 13.25 3.86 5.72
CA ASN A 354 14.68 4.14 5.63
C ASN A 354 14.93 5.63 5.86
N ILE A 355 15.58 5.95 6.99
CA ILE A 355 15.97 7.31 7.33
C ILE A 355 17.47 7.44 7.06
N ASN A 356 17.80 8.29 6.08
CA ASN A 356 19.16 8.70 5.83
C ASN A 356 19.45 9.91 6.72
N SER A 357 20.49 9.79 7.55
CA SER A 357 20.87 10.83 8.49
C SER A 357 22.32 11.24 8.24
N SER A 358 22.54 12.52 8.01
CA SER A 358 23.88 13.13 8.04
C SER A 358 24.12 13.74 9.40
N LEU A 359 25.15 13.27 10.09
CA LEU A 359 25.62 13.80 11.36
C LEU A 359 26.81 14.70 11.09
N VAL A 360 26.71 15.96 11.52
CA VAL A 360 27.80 16.93 11.47
C VAL A 360 28.24 17.18 12.90
N PHE A 361 29.50 16.91 13.17
CA PHE A 361 30.14 17.21 14.44
C PHE A 361 30.85 18.55 14.35
N CYS A 362 30.63 19.41 15.33
CA CYS A 362 31.38 20.66 15.48
C CYS A 362 31.93 20.69 16.90
N ARG A 363 33.24 20.49 17.03
CA ARG A 363 33.95 20.59 18.31
C ARG A 363 34.42 22.03 18.50
N ALA A 364 33.85 22.75 19.44
CA ALA A 364 34.30 24.07 19.88
C ALA A 364 35.44 23.89 20.90
N LEU A 365 36.68 24.13 20.46
CA LEU A 365 37.87 24.01 21.29
C LEU A 365 37.87 25.07 22.41
N PRO A 366 38.73 24.91 23.44
CA PRO A 366 38.94 25.91 24.48
C PRO A 366 39.01 27.34 23.96
N ASP A 367 39.76 27.60 22.88
CA ASP A 367 39.98 28.95 22.34
C ASP A 367 38.87 29.45 21.39
N ASP A 368 37.94 28.59 20.98
CA ASP A 368 36.91 28.93 20.00
C ASP A 368 35.61 29.43 20.66
N PHE A 369 34.92 30.36 19.98
CA PHE A 369 33.56 30.83 20.30
C PHE A 369 33.35 31.45 21.70
N ASN A 370 34.42 31.92 22.34
CA ASN A 370 34.36 32.56 23.67
C ASN A 370 33.89 34.04 23.65
N TYR A 371 33.57 34.58 22.47
CA TYR A 371 33.08 35.96 22.31
C TYR A 371 31.79 35.97 21.47
N SER A 372 30.82 36.79 21.87
CA SER A 372 29.54 36.90 21.16
C SER A 372 29.56 38.07 20.19
N SER A 373 28.93 37.89 19.02
CA SER A 373 28.69 38.96 18.05
C SER A 373 27.42 39.79 18.35
N ASN A 374 26.73 39.51 19.45
CA ASN A 374 25.55 40.29 19.86
C ASN A 374 25.97 41.73 20.23
N PRO A 375 25.32 42.77 19.68
CA PRO A 375 25.62 44.16 20.03
C PRO A 375 25.58 44.48 21.53
N THR A 376 24.78 43.76 22.33
CA THR A 376 24.73 43.95 23.79
C THR A 376 25.91 43.35 24.55
N TYR A 377 26.80 42.62 23.87
CA TYR A 377 27.98 42.00 24.46
C TYR A 377 29.09 43.00 24.78
N ILE A 378 29.04 44.20 24.18
CA ILE A 378 29.95 45.32 24.45
C ILE A 378 29.16 46.50 25.04
N ASP A 379 29.71 47.13 26.08
CA ASP A 379 29.22 48.38 26.63
C ASP A 379 29.45 49.48 25.60
N SER A 380 28.37 50.05 25.08
CA SER A 380 28.42 51.07 24.03
C SER A 380 28.85 52.42 24.60
N LYS A 381 30.15 52.59 24.88
CA LYS A 381 30.75 53.91 25.02
C LYS A 381 31.30 54.35 23.66
N THR A 382 30.53 55.19 22.99
CA THR A 382 30.94 55.90 21.77
C THR A 382 31.99 56.95 22.16
N ASP A 383 33.25 56.72 21.80
CA ASP A 383 34.27 57.78 21.81
C ASP A 383 33.90 58.79 20.71
N SER A 384 33.61 60.03 21.09
CA SER A 384 33.15 61.10 20.19
C SER A 384 34.21 61.55 19.18
N SER A 385 35.43 61.00 19.24
CA SER A 385 36.55 61.39 18.37
C SER A 385 36.84 60.42 17.22
N THR A 386 36.34 59.18 17.28
CA THR A 386 36.55 58.18 16.21
C THR A 386 35.32 57.28 16.10
N SER A 387 34.75 57.13 14.91
CA SER A 387 33.58 56.26 14.63
C SER A 387 33.87 54.74 14.78
N SER A 388 34.64 54.34 15.79
CA SER A 388 34.98 52.96 16.13
C SER A 388 34.44 52.64 17.52
N VAL A 389 33.54 51.65 17.61
CA VAL A 389 32.99 51.20 18.89
C VAL A 389 34.07 50.41 19.64
N LYS A 390 34.83 51.08 20.51
CA LYS A 390 35.75 50.43 21.47
C LYS A 390 35.05 50.34 22.84
N GLY A 391 34.08 49.43 22.94
CA GLY A 391 33.38 49.13 24.18
C GLY A 391 34.10 48.07 25.01
N ARG A 392 34.09 48.23 26.34
CA ARG A 392 34.42 47.17 27.31
C ARG A 392 33.35 46.06 27.18
N LEU A 393 33.68 44.77 27.27
CA LEU A 393 32.69 43.67 27.36
C LEU A 393 31.66 43.93 28.48
N THR A 394 30.35 43.84 28.26
CA THR A 394 29.35 44.21 29.30
C THR A 394 29.34 43.26 30.53
N ILE A 395 30.04 42.13 30.43
CA ILE A 395 30.11 41.06 31.43
C ILE A 395 31.28 41.32 32.41
N TYR A 396 31.46 42.57 32.82
CA TYR A 396 32.43 42.92 33.87
C TYR A 396 31.81 42.70 35.24
N ASP A 397 32.49 41.91 36.08
CA ASP A 397 32.31 42.00 37.52
C ASP A 397 33.19 43.15 38.05
N PRO A 398 32.62 44.27 38.55
CA PRO A 398 33.41 45.38 39.07
C PRO A 398 34.17 45.03 40.36
N ALA A 399 33.91 43.88 41.00
CA ALA A 399 34.55 43.45 42.24
C ALA A 399 35.84 42.63 42.04
N LEU A 400 36.14 42.18 40.82
CA LEU A 400 37.31 41.34 40.51
C LEU A 400 38.38 42.12 39.71
N PRO A 401 39.68 41.95 40.02
CA PRO A 401 40.79 42.51 39.23
C PRO A 401 40.66 42.16 37.74
N GLU A 402 41.03 43.08 36.85
CA GLU A 402 40.89 42.88 35.39
C GLU A 402 41.68 41.66 34.87
N GLU A 403 42.73 41.24 35.59
CA GLU A 403 43.59 40.10 35.22
C GLU A 403 42.98 38.73 35.53
N SER A 404 41.85 38.64 36.26
CA SER A 404 41.23 37.37 36.66
C SER A 404 39.83 37.14 36.07
N GLN A 405 39.44 37.89 35.03
CA GLN A 405 38.12 37.78 34.43
C GLN A 405 38.14 36.92 33.17
N ASP A 406 37.41 35.80 33.21
CA ASP A 406 37.22 34.92 32.06
C ASP A 406 36.00 35.35 31.24
N THR A 407 36.13 35.30 29.92
CA THR A 407 34.99 35.55 29.02
C THR A 407 34.10 34.32 28.93
N PHE A 408 32.80 34.53 28.82
CA PHE A 408 31.85 33.46 28.50
C PHE A 408 30.78 33.91 27.52
N THR A 409 30.18 32.96 26.82
CA THR A 409 29.09 33.15 25.86
C THR A 409 28.06 32.05 25.99
N TYR A 410 26.87 32.26 25.42
CA TYR A 410 25.85 31.23 25.31
C TYR A 410 25.56 30.93 23.85
N ILE A 411 25.82 29.69 23.44
CA ILE A 411 25.48 29.19 22.12
C ILE A 411 24.00 28.79 22.15
N THR A 412 23.20 29.36 21.25
CA THR A 412 21.75 29.09 21.15
C THR A 412 21.38 28.42 19.83
N THR A 413 22.12 28.74 18.78
CA THR A 413 21.80 28.38 17.40
C THR A 413 23.10 28.13 16.64
N ILE A 414 23.09 27.14 15.75
CA ILE A 414 24.21 26.75 14.90
C ILE A 414 23.76 26.90 13.45
N GLY A 415 24.42 27.77 12.69
CA GLY A 415 24.21 27.89 11.24
C GLY A 415 25.21 27.03 10.47
N LEU A 416 24.74 26.26 9.50
CA LEU A 416 25.57 25.55 8.53
C LEU A 416 25.64 26.39 7.26
N TYR A 417 26.85 26.71 6.82
CA TYR A 417 27.12 27.55 5.66
C TYR A 417 27.83 26.75 4.56
N ASP A 418 27.60 27.14 3.30
CA ASP A 418 28.38 26.68 2.15
C ASP A 418 29.69 27.46 2.00
N ASN A 419 30.55 27.04 1.07
CA ASN A 419 31.84 27.67 0.75
C ASN A 419 31.71 29.14 0.31
N ASP A 420 30.57 29.52 -0.27
CA ASP A 420 30.26 30.91 -0.65
C ASP A 420 29.61 31.72 0.49
N ASN A 421 29.68 31.25 1.74
CA ASN A 421 29.02 31.82 2.92
C ASN A 421 27.48 31.91 2.80
N GLY A 422 26.86 31.10 1.94
CA GLY A 422 25.40 30.93 1.89
C GLY A 422 24.91 30.07 3.05
N LEU A 423 23.90 30.52 3.80
CA LEU A 423 23.31 29.74 4.89
C LEU A 423 22.44 28.60 4.33
N LEU A 424 22.80 27.36 4.65
CA LEU A 424 22.11 26.15 4.19
C LEU A 424 21.08 25.63 5.21
N ALA A 425 21.43 25.64 6.49
CA ALA A 425 20.58 25.12 7.55
C ALA A 425 20.84 25.81 8.89
N VAL A 426 19.83 25.82 9.76
CA VAL A 426 19.91 26.41 11.10
C VAL A 426 19.43 25.37 12.12
N ALA A 427 20.32 24.94 13.00
CA ALA A 427 20.01 24.07 14.12
C ALA A 427 19.82 24.89 15.41
N LYS A 428 18.75 24.62 16.15
CA LYS A 428 18.41 25.35 17.38
C LYS A 428 18.58 24.43 18.59
N LEU A 429 19.22 24.94 19.64
CA LEU A 429 19.36 24.21 20.90
C LEU A 429 18.12 24.43 21.78
N SER A 430 17.69 23.39 22.50
CA SER A 430 16.54 23.48 23.40
C SER A 430 16.78 24.42 24.59
N ARG A 431 18.04 24.57 24.99
CA ARG A 431 18.50 25.49 26.03
C ARG A 431 19.84 26.10 25.60
N PRO A 432 20.11 27.39 25.90
CA PRO A 432 21.41 28.00 25.66
C PRO A 432 22.51 27.23 26.41
N VAL A 433 23.63 26.95 25.74
CA VAL A 433 24.78 26.24 26.33
C VAL A 433 25.92 27.22 26.54
N GLU A 434 26.38 27.33 27.78
CA GLU A 434 27.50 28.19 28.16
C GLU A 434 28.82 27.67 27.59
N LYS A 435 29.59 28.55 26.95
CA LYS A 435 30.97 28.32 26.48
C LYS A 435 31.91 29.31 27.15
N ASN A 436 32.99 28.81 27.72
CA ASN A 436 34.10 29.57 28.29
C ASN A 436 35.45 28.95 27.85
N PRO A 437 36.58 29.65 28.03
CA PRO A 437 37.91 29.13 27.68
C PRO A 437 38.25 27.78 28.34
N GLY A 438 37.75 27.54 29.55
CA GLY A 438 38.01 26.29 30.28
C GLY A 438 37.22 25.06 29.80
N ARG A 439 36.26 25.19 28.87
CA ARG A 439 35.39 24.08 28.45
C ARG A 439 35.47 23.82 26.96
N ASP A 440 35.67 22.54 26.63
CA ASP A 440 35.53 21.98 25.29
C ASP A 440 34.10 21.44 25.11
N LEU A 441 33.44 21.82 24.03
CA LEU A 441 32.07 21.41 23.73
C LEU A 441 31.99 20.81 22.34
N THR A 442 31.31 19.68 22.20
CA THR A 442 31.02 19.08 20.89
C THR A 442 29.52 19.15 20.61
N PHE A 443 29.16 19.85 19.54
CA PHE A 443 27.81 19.89 19.02
C PHE A 443 27.63 18.81 17.94
N ARG A 444 26.53 18.08 18.03
CA ARG A 444 26.14 17.08 17.03
C ARG A 444 24.85 17.54 16.36
N VAL A 445 24.95 17.97 15.11
CA VAL A 445 23.80 18.36 14.28
C VAL A 445 23.39 17.14 13.46
N ARG A 446 22.15 16.69 13.63
CA ARG A 446 21.56 15.59 12.86
C ARG A 446 20.63 16.17 11.80
N LEU A 447 20.92 15.88 10.54
CA LEU A 447 20.08 16.20 9.40
C LEU A 447 19.43 14.90 8.91
N ASP A 448 18.12 14.79 9.08
CA ASP A 448 17.33 13.66 8.59
C ASP A 448 16.66 14.08 7.27
N PHE A 449 16.88 13.30 6.20
CA PHE A 449 16.39 13.62 4.87
C PHE A 449 15.98 12.41 4.04
#